data_AF-A0A7Y3TS66-F1
#
_entry.id   AF-A0A7Y3TS66-F1
#
_cell.length_a   1.000
_cell.length_b   1.000
_cell.length_c   1.000
_cell.angle_alpha   90.00
_cell.angle_beta   90.00
_cell.angle_gamma   90.00
#
_symmetry.space_group_name_H-M   'P 1'
#
loop_
_entity.id
_entity.type
_entity.pdbx_description
1 polymer ?
#
loop_
_entity_poly.entity_id
_entity_poly.type
_entity_poly.pdbx_seq_one_letter_code
_entity_poly.pdbx_strand_id
1 'polypeptide(L)'
;MQITLSAQQSKILERLSQQGGYASLEDAIDTALVLLADEIGQPDPNANPDYLAWVEQTCLKLDAGIRAAEQGDVLGADDVVARLRQKVNAAKIASA
;
A
#
# COMPACT_ATOMS: atom_id res chain seq x y z
N MET A 1 2.22 -2.32 24.91
CA MET A 1 2.57 -1.51 23.72
C MET A 1 2.55 -0.03 24.10
N GLN A 2 3.45 0.83 23.62
CA GLN A 2 3.45 2.26 23.98
C GLN A 2 2.88 3.08 22.82
N ILE A 3 1.66 3.57 22.98
CA ILE A 3 0.89 4.28 21.95
C ILE A 3 0.46 5.63 22.50
N THR A 4 0.69 6.69 21.74
CA THR A 4 0.26 8.05 22.10
C THR A 4 -1.07 8.35 21.43
N LEU A 5 -2.12 8.46 22.23
CA LEU A 5 -3.46 8.83 21.75
C LEU A 5 -3.65 10.35 21.80
N SER A 6 -4.40 10.87 20.83
CA SER A 6 -4.91 12.24 20.92
C SER A 6 -5.91 12.38 22.08
N ALA A 7 -6.07 13.60 22.59
CA ALA A 7 -7.02 13.87 23.67
C ALA A 7 -8.47 13.46 23.31
N GLN A 8 -8.85 13.53 22.04
CA GLN A 8 -10.17 13.11 21.56
C GLN A 8 -10.32 11.58 21.59
N GLN A 9 -9.30 10.84 21.13
CA GLN A 9 -9.31 9.37 21.13
C GLN A 9 -9.39 8.82 22.56
N SER A 10 -8.59 9.38 23.49
CA SER A 10 -8.65 8.98 24.91
C SER A 10 -10.05 9.17 25.49
N LYS A 11 -10.71 10.30 25.20
CA LYS A 11 -12.06 10.60 25.71
C LYS A 11 -13.16 9.71 25.15
N ILE A 12 -12.97 9.15 23.96
CA ILE A 12 -13.90 8.21 23.34
C ILE A 12 -13.70 6.84 23.97
N LEU A 13 -12.46 6.37 24.08
CA LEU A 13 -12.15 5.07 24.65
C LEU A 13 -12.47 4.97 26.14
N GLU A 14 -12.23 6.03 26.93
CA GLU A 14 -12.67 6.09 28.33
C GLU A 14 -14.18 5.97 28.46
N ARG A 15 -14.96 6.62 27.58
CA ARG A 15 -16.42 6.51 27.57
C ARG A 15 -16.88 5.09 27.21
N LEU A 16 -16.25 4.47 26.21
CA LEU A 16 -16.58 3.11 25.79
C LEU A 16 -16.28 2.08 26.88
N SER A 17 -15.18 2.26 27.62
CA SER A 17 -14.86 1.43 28.78
C SER A 17 -15.86 1.65 29.93
N GLN A 18 -16.22 2.90 30.23
CA GLN A 18 -17.19 3.23 31.29
C GLN A 18 -18.62 2.75 31.01
N GLN A 19 -19.00 2.61 29.73
CA GLN A 19 -20.30 2.09 29.31
C GLN A 19 -20.40 0.56 29.42
N GLY A 20 -19.34 -0.13 29.85
CA GLY A 20 -19.30 -1.58 30.00
C GLY A 20 -19.22 -2.33 28.66
N GLY A 21 -18.94 -1.62 27.56
CA GLY A 21 -18.78 -2.24 26.24
C GLY A 21 -17.48 -3.01 26.07
N TYR A 22 -16.48 -2.74 26.92
CA TYR A 22 -15.16 -3.37 26.91
C TYR A 22 -14.65 -3.55 28.34
N ALA A 23 -13.92 -4.65 28.59
CA ALA A 23 -13.44 -4.99 29.93
C ALA A 23 -12.36 -4.02 30.45
N SER A 24 -11.64 -3.37 29.53
CA SER A 24 -10.63 -2.36 29.85
C SER A 24 -10.38 -1.44 28.65
N LEU A 25 -9.59 -0.38 28.87
CA LEU A 25 -9.09 0.48 27.79
C LEU A 25 -8.25 -0.32 26.78
N GLU A 26 -7.45 -1.27 27.25
CA GLU A 26 -6.60 -2.11 26.41
C GLU A 26 -7.44 -3.02 25.51
N ASP A 27 -8.49 -3.64 26.07
CA ASP A 27 -9.46 -4.47 25.36
C ASP A 27 -10.20 -3.69 24.25
N ALA A 28 -10.54 -2.43 24.51
CA ALA A 28 -11.13 -1.55 23.50
C ALA A 28 -10.16 -1.19 22.36
N ILE A 29 -8.87 -0.99 22.68
CA ILE A 29 -7.82 -0.70 21.70
C ILE A 29 -7.54 -1.93 20.85
N ASP A 30 -7.39 -3.10 21.46
CA ASP A 30 -7.13 -4.36 20.76
C ASP A 30 -8.28 -4.69 19.80
N THR A 31 -9.53 -4.53 20.24
CA THR A 31 -10.70 -4.71 19.38
C THR A 31 -10.71 -3.72 18.22
N ALA A 32 -10.39 -2.44 18.46
CA ALA A 32 -10.33 -1.44 17.40
C ALA A 32 -9.23 -1.75 16.36
N LEU A 33 -8.08 -2.28 16.80
CA LEU A 33 -7.01 -2.68 15.90
C LEU A 33 -7.35 -3.92 15.07
N VAL A 34 -8.09 -4.88 15.64
CA VAL A 34 -8.63 -6.04 14.89
C VAL A 34 -9.60 -5.57 13.82
N LEU A 35 -10.56 -4.70 14.18
CA LEU A 35 -11.52 -4.13 13.22
C LEU A 35 -10.82 -3.34 12.10
N LEU A 36 -9.79 -2.57 12.45
CA LEU A 36 -8.99 -1.84 11.46
C LEU A 36 -8.23 -2.80 10.54
N ALA A 37 -7.66 -3.89 11.07
CA ALA A 37 -6.99 -4.89 10.27
C ALA A 37 -7.95 -5.57 9.29
N ASP A 38 -9.17 -5.87 9.73
CA ASP A 38 -10.24 -6.42 8.88
C ASP A 38 -10.67 -5.41 7.79
N GLU A 39 -10.76 -4.12 8.12
CA GLU A 39 -11.11 -3.05 7.18
C GLU A 39 -10.00 -2.80 6.15
N ILE A 40 -8.74 -2.74 6.57
CA ILE A 40 -7.59 -2.58 5.65
C ILE A 40 -7.43 -3.79 4.72
N GLY A 41 -7.83 -4.98 5.18
CA GLY A 41 -7.81 -6.20 4.37
C GLY A 41 -8.90 -6.23 3.28
N GLN A 42 -9.91 -5.37 3.36
CA GLN A 42 -10.98 -5.31 2.38
C GLN A 42 -10.78 -4.14 1.40
N PRO A 43 -10.86 -4.38 0.08
CA PRO A 43 -10.91 -3.29 -0.88
C PRO A 43 -12.16 -2.45 -0.59
N ASP A 44 -12.00 -1.12 -0.56
CA ASP A 44 -13.09 -0.18 -0.32
C ASP A 44 -14.30 -0.56 -1.19
N PRO A 45 -15.46 -0.91 -0.60
CA PRO A 45 -16.61 -1.38 -1.33
C PRO A 45 -17.20 -0.33 -2.30
N ASN A 46 -16.79 0.94 -2.18
CA ASN A 46 -17.14 2.01 -3.09
C ASN A 46 -16.01 2.38 -4.08
N ALA A 47 -14.86 1.73 -4.01
CA ALA A 47 -13.76 2.01 -4.91
C ALA A 47 -14.10 1.57 -6.33
N ASN A 48 -13.77 2.44 -7.28
CA ASN A 48 -13.95 2.16 -8.71
C ASN A 48 -13.20 0.85 -9.08
N PRO A 49 -13.87 -0.14 -9.70
CA PRO A 49 -13.24 -1.39 -10.12
C PRO A 49 -11.99 -1.19 -11.00
N ASP A 50 -11.99 -0.18 -11.87
CA ASP A 50 -10.84 0.14 -12.72
C ASP A 50 -9.66 0.66 -11.90
N TYR A 51 -9.95 1.41 -10.83
CA TYR A 51 -8.94 1.90 -9.90
C TYR A 51 -8.32 0.72 -9.12
N LEU A 52 -9.14 -0.20 -8.61
CA LEU A 52 -8.66 -1.37 -7.89
C LEU A 52 -7.79 -2.26 -8.78
N ALA A 53 -8.21 -2.50 -10.02
CA ALA A 53 -7.41 -3.25 -11.00
C ALA A 53 -6.07 -2.56 -11.31
N TRP A 54 -6.08 -1.23 -11.43
CA TRP A 54 -4.86 -0.45 -11.62
C TRP A 54 -3.91 -0.53 -10.41
N VAL A 55 -4.45 -0.43 -9.18
CA VAL A 55 -3.68 -0.57 -7.94
C VAL A 55 -3.02 -1.95 -7.89
N GLU A 56 -3.79 -3.02 -8.08
CA GLU A 56 -3.28 -4.40 -8.06
C GLU A 56 -2.14 -4.59 -9.08
N GLN A 57 -2.35 -4.17 -10.33
CA GLN A 57 -1.31 -4.27 -11.36
C GLN A 57 -0.07 -3.44 -11.03
N THR A 58 -0.24 -2.29 -10.40
CA THR A 58 0.87 -1.39 -10.06
C THR A 58 1.69 -1.96 -8.91
N CYS A 59 1.04 -2.49 -7.88
CA CYS A 59 1.71 -3.18 -6.77
C CYS A 59 2.56 -4.35 -7.28
N LEU A 60 2.01 -5.20 -8.16
CA LEU A 60 2.77 -6.32 -8.74
C LEU A 60 4.01 -5.86 -9.50
N LYS A 61 3.92 -4.75 -10.24
CA LYS A 61 5.05 -4.17 -10.98
C LYS A 61 6.11 -3.59 -10.04
N LEU A 62 5.69 -2.95 -8.95
CA LEU A 62 6.59 -2.44 -7.92
C LEU A 62 7.34 -3.57 -7.22
N ASP A 63 6.65 -4.63 -6.80
CA ASP A 63 7.28 -5.78 -6.15
C ASP A 63 8.28 -6.49 -7.06
N ALA A 64 7.98 -6.57 -8.36
CA ALA A 64 8.93 -7.07 -9.34
C ALA A 64 10.16 -6.16 -9.46
N GLY A 65 9.96 -4.84 -9.51
CA GLY A 65 11.04 -3.86 -9.58
C GLY A 65 11.93 -3.84 -8.34
N ILE A 66 11.33 -3.94 -7.15
CA ILE A 66 12.06 -4.01 -5.87
C ILE A 66 12.93 -5.26 -5.84
N ARG A 67 12.37 -6.43 -6.16
CA ARG A 67 13.16 -7.69 -6.19
C ARG A 67 14.30 -7.66 -7.20
N ALA A 68 14.07 -7.09 -8.38
CA ALA A 68 15.13 -6.92 -9.38
C ALA A 68 16.24 -5.98 -8.84
N ALA A 69 15.86 -4.88 -8.20
CA ALA A 69 16.81 -3.95 -7.61
C ALA A 69 17.64 -4.57 -6.47
N GLU A 70 17.01 -5.38 -5.61
CA GLU A 70 17.68 -6.14 -4.54
C GLU A 70 18.71 -7.14 -5.09
N GLN A 71 18.46 -7.69 -6.29
CA GLN A 71 19.37 -8.58 -7.00
C GLN A 71 20.46 -7.84 -7.78
N GLY A 72 20.44 -6.50 -7.77
CA GLY A 72 21.38 -5.65 -8.51
C GLY A 72 21.02 -5.43 -9.98
N ASP A 73 19.85 -5.89 -10.44
CA ASP A 73 19.31 -5.65 -11.78
C ASP A 73 18.75 -4.22 -11.91
N VAL A 74 19.64 -3.24 -11.79
CA VAL A 74 19.34 -1.81 -11.94
C VAL A 74 20.07 -1.27 -13.17
N LEU A 75 19.38 -0.46 -13.97
CA LEU A 75 19.96 0.20 -15.14
C LEU A 75 20.23 1.67 -14.85
N GLY A 76 21.40 2.16 -15.26
CA GLY A 76 21.69 3.59 -15.29
C GLY A 76 20.81 4.32 -16.30
N ALA A 77 20.46 5.57 -16.01
CA ALA A 77 19.59 6.36 -16.88
C ALA A 77 20.15 6.49 -18.31
N ASP A 78 21.47 6.66 -18.46
CA ASP A 78 22.12 6.76 -19.77
C ASP A 78 22.02 5.45 -20.57
N ASP A 79 22.16 4.30 -19.90
CA ASP A 79 22.01 2.97 -20.51
C ASP A 79 20.57 2.74 -21.00
N VAL A 80 19.59 3.18 -20.20
CA VAL A 80 18.17 3.12 -20.57
C VAL A 80 17.92 3.95 -21.82
N VAL A 81 18.41 5.19 -21.86
CA VAL A 81 18.24 6.09 -23.01
C VAL A 81 18.90 5.51 -24.26
N ALA A 82 20.11 4.97 -24.14
CA ALA A 82 20.81 4.34 -25.25
C ALA A 82 20.03 3.14 -25.82
N ARG A 83 19.56 2.24 -24.94
CA ARG A 83 18.74 1.07 -25.32
C ARG A 83 17.42 1.47 -25.98
N LEU A 84 16.74 2.50 -25.48
CA LEU A 84 15.50 3.00 -26.07
C LEU A 84 15.73 3.56 -27.47
N ARG A 85 16.78 4.37 -27.67
CA ARG A 85 17.15 4.89 -28.99
C ARG A 85 17.43 3.76 -29.98
N GLN A 86 18.17 2.73 -29.56
CA GLN A 86 18.46 1.57 -30.40
C GLN A 86 17.18 0.83 -30.79
N LYS A 87 16.27 0.58 -29.85
CA LYS A 87 14.96 -0.06 -30.14
C LYS A 87 14.13 0.73 -31.14
N VAL A 88 14.07 2.05 -30.98
CA VAL A 88 13.34 2.94 -31.90
C VAL A 88 13.96 2.89 -33.31
N ASN A 89 15.28 2.94 -33.41
CA ASN A 89 15.97 2.86 -34.71
C ASN A 89 15.74 1.50 -35.39
N ALA A 90 15.79 0.40 -34.63
CA ALA A 90 15.50 -0.93 -35.16
C ALA A 90 14.05 -1.04 -35.68
N ALA A 91 13.07 -0.50 -34.95
CA ALA A 91 11.68 -0.48 -35.38
C ALA A 91 11.46 0.32 -36.68
N LYS A 92 12.17 1.45 -36.82
CA LYS A 92 12.12 2.27 -38.05
C LYS A 92 12.70 1.56 -39.27
N ILE A 93 13.79 0.82 -39.09
CA ILE A 93 14.39 0.03 -40.17
C ILE A 93 13.46 -1.13 -40.56
N ALA A 94 12.82 -1.77 -39.59
CA ALA A 94 11.90 -2.89 -39.84
C ALA A 94 10.57 -2.46 -40.47
N SER A 95 10.18 -1.18 -40.36
CA SER A 95 8.96 -0.64 -40.98
C SER A 95 9.20 0.00 -42.36
N ALA A 96 10.43 -0.01 -42.86
CA ALA A 96 10.83 0.56 -44.16
C ALA A 96 11.06 -0.55 -45.18
#